data_AF-A0A9X1LJ37-F1
#
_entry.id   AF-A0A9X1LJ37-F1
#
_cell.length_a   1.000
_cell.length_b   1.000
_cell.length_c   1.000
_cell.angle_alpha   90.00
_cell.angle_beta   90.00
_cell.angle_gamma   90.00
#
_symmetry.space_group_name_H-M   'P 1'
#
loop_
_entity.id
_entity.type
_entity.pdbx_description
1 polymer ?
#
loop_
_entity_poly.entity_id
_entity_poly.type
_entity_poly.pdbx_seq_one_letter_code
_entity_poly.pdbx_strand_id
1 'polypeptide(L)'
;MPIIYRNYLLVFLIASFFLSCAAYKSEPTEYYLDETGKSIEGSTFMAKFHDSANPYAAWNYIAKDSGMVSEISHLKYETYLVSYEKFLLQMEQLTGKNFYDNPTFILSYNFRDDYCTNDRPPNDYSKIRINQRFNYLNPKIKTLKKEYRNTEFLKIFESGISLPEFSEKQRAYFFLDSTNFLREKVFRNPTLCGSYAIIKPNGQMLIRNGEYGLSGISNHLDPDIWNTFFDQ
;
A
#
# COMPACT_ATOMS: atom_id res chain seq x y z
N MET A 1 48.87 48.56 -13.66
CA MET A 1 47.77 48.01 -12.82
C MET A 1 48.35 46.96 -11.89
N PRO A 2 48.01 46.95 -10.59
CA PRO A 2 48.76 46.23 -9.58
C PRO A 2 48.57 44.71 -9.68
N ILE A 3 49.67 43.96 -9.57
CA ILE A 3 49.77 42.48 -9.60
C ILE A 3 48.80 41.81 -8.59
N ILE A 4 48.41 42.54 -7.55
CA ILE A 4 47.52 42.10 -6.48
C ILE A 4 46.12 41.71 -7.01
N TYR A 5 45.54 42.44 -7.98
CA TYR A 5 44.20 42.14 -8.51
C TYR A 5 44.15 40.88 -9.38
N ARG A 6 45.30 40.45 -9.94
CA ARG A 6 45.38 39.26 -10.81
C ARG A 6 45.21 37.97 -10.02
N ASN A 7 45.66 37.95 -8.76
CA ASN A 7 45.55 36.77 -7.90
C ASN A 7 44.13 36.59 -7.35
N TYR A 8 43.40 37.68 -7.06
CA TYR A 8 42.01 37.59 -6.62
C TYR A 8 41.07 37.15 -7.73
N LEU A 9 41.30 37.56 -8.98
CA LEU A 9 40.52 37.10 -10.13
C LEU A 9 40.68 35.58 -10.36
N LEU A 10 41.90 35.05 -10.21
CA LEU A 10 42.16 33.62 -10.34
C LEU A 10 41.48 32.82 -9.23
N VAL A 11 41.54 33.28 -7.98
CA VAL A 11 40.86 32.64 -6.84
C VAL A 11 39.34 32.70 -7.01
N PHE A 12 38.79 33.81 -7.51
CA PHE A 12 37.35 33.95 -7.77
C PHE A 12 36.87 33.04 -8.90
N LEU A 13 37.66 32.87 -9.97
CA LEU A 13 37.38 31.94 -11.07
C LEU A 13 37.47 30.47 -10.62
N ILE A 14 38.44 30.12 -9.77
CA ILE A 14 38.55 28.76 -9.21
C ILE A 14 37.38 28.48 -8.26
N ALA A 15 37.01 29.42 -7.38
CA ALA A 15 35.88 29.26 -6.47
C ALA A 15 34.53 29.14 -7.19
N SER A 16 34.34 29.87 -8.31
CA SER A 16 33.13 29.76 -9.14
C SER A 16 33.09 28.48 -9.98
N PHE A 17 34.24 27.90 -10.35
CA PHE A 17 34.32 26.57 -10.97
C PHE A 17 33.95 25.43 -10.01
N PHE A 18 34.31 25.55 -8.72
CA PHE A 18 33.90 24.58 -7.70
C PHE A 18 32.42 24.71 -7.29
N LEU A 19 31.82 25.89 -7.41
CA LEU A 19 30.38 26.10 -7.18
C LEU A 19 29.49 25.58 -8.32
N SER A 20 30.04 25.39 -9.52
CA SER A 20 29.32 24.81 -10.66
C SER A 20 29.36 23.28 -10.72
N CYS A 21 30.11 22.63 -9.84
CA CYS A 21 29.96 21.20 -9.50
C CYS A 21 28.86 20.98 -8.45
N ALA A 22 27.82 21.82 -8.43
CA ALA A 22 26.60 21.50 -7.71
C ALA A 22 26.08 20.17 -8.28
N ALA A 23 26.10 19.14 -7.43
CA ALA A 23 25.76 17.76 -7.77
C ALA A 23 24.49 17.72 -8.64
N TYR A 24 24.64 17.36 -9.91
CA TYR A 24 23.50 16.98 -10.74
C TYR A 24 22.93 15.74 -10.05
N LYS A 25 21.78 15.89 -9.38
CA LYS A 25 21.09 14.78 -8.74
C LYS A 25 20.63 13.89 -9.88
N SER A 26 21.42 12.86 -10.19
CA SER A 26 21.05 11.86 -11.18
C SER A 26 19.66 11.37 -10.83
N GLU A 27 18.76 11.31 -11.81
CA GLU A 27 17.47 10.69 -11.60
C GLU A 27 17.70 9.28 -11.03
N PRO A 28 16.88 8.83 -10.06
CA PRO A 28 17.03 7.49 -9.51
C PRO A 28 17.04 6.48 -10.67
N THR A 29 17.99 5.54 -10.65
CA THR A 29 17.97 4.43 -11.62
C THR A 29 16.65 3.68 -11.45
N GLU A 30 15.91 3.51 -12.54
CA GLU A 30 14.66 2.74 -12.55
C GLU A 30 14.91 1.32 -13.07
N TYR A 31 14.43 0.33 -12.33
CA TYR A 31 14.50 -1.08 -12.69
C TYR A 31 13.09 -1.63 -12.84
N TYR A 32 12.83 -2.32 -13.94
CA TYR A 32 11.55 -2.94 -14.23
C TYR A 32 11.71 -4.45 -14.29
N LEU A 33 10.94 -5.17 -13.47
CA LEU A 33 11.01 -6.62 -13.35
C LEU A 33 9.67 -7.27 -13.71
N ASP A 34 9.73 -8.39 -14.42
CA ASP A 34 8.58 -9.24 -14.72
C ASP A 34 8.27 -10.25 -13.59
N GLU A 35 7.22 -11.04 -13.77
CA GLU A 35 6.74 -12.08 -12.83
C GLU A 35 7.76 -13.17 -12.49
N THR A 36 8.86 -13.24 -13.22
CA THR A 36 9.98 -14.17 -12.96
C THR A 36 11.17 -13.49 -12.29
N GLY A 37 11.09 -12.19 -12.03
CA GLY A 37 12.17 -11.35 -11.53
C GLY A 37 13.18 -10.95 -12.62
N LYS A 38 12.85 -11.12 -13.90
CA LYS A 38 13.74 -10.77 -15.01
C LYS A 38 13.56 -9.31 -15.38
N SER A 39 14.68 -8.64 -15.65
CA SER A 39 14.65 -7.26 -16.16
C SER A 39 13.98 -7.16 -17.52
N ILE A 40 13.05 -6.22 -17.63
CA ILE A 40 12.32 -5.86 -18.85
C ILE A 40 12.42 -4.35 -19.10
N GLU A 41 12.04 -3.91 -20.30
CA GLU A 41 11.93 -2.47 -20.59
C GLU A 41 10.73 -1.85 -19.87
N GLY A 42 10.85 -0.59 -19.45
CA GLY A 42 9.77 0.13 -18.78
C GLY A 42 8.48 0.22 -19.62
N SER A 43 8.59 0.36 -20.93
CA SER A 43 7.46 0.31 -21.87
C SER A 43 6.71 -1.03 -21.80
N THR A 44 7.43 -2.14 -21.71
CA THR A 44 6.89 -3.49 -21.59
C THR A 44 6.22 -3.68 -20.23
N PHE A 45 6.86 -3.18 -19.16
CA PHE A 45 6.27 -3.17 -17.83
C PHE A 45 4.95 -2.42 -17.81
N MET A 46 4.91 -1.18 -18.32
CA MET A 46 3.70 -0.35 -18.33
C MET A 46 2.58 -0.99 -19.16
N ALA A 47 2.90 -1.63 -20.28
CA ALA A 47 1.93 -2.40 -21.06
C ALA A 47 1.34 -3.55 -20.24
N LYS A 48 2.16 -4.34 -19.53
CA LYS A 48 1.69 -5.41 -18.63
C LYS A 48 0.89 -4.84 -17.45
N PHE A 49 1.34 -3.75 -16.84
CA PHE A 49 0.69 -3.16 -15.66
C PHE A 49 -0.72 -2.65 -15.97
N HIS A 50 -0.91 -2.01 -17.13
CA HIS A 50 -2.20 -1.50 -17.57
C HIS A 50 -3.10 -2.54 -18.25
N ASP A 51 -2.57 -3.73 -18.56
CA ASP A 51 -3.39 -4.80 -19.12
C ASP A 51 -4.40 -5.32 -18.07
N SER A 52 -5.68 -5.18 -18.39
CA SER A 52 -6.79 -5.71 -17.58
C SER A 52 -6.79 -7.23 -17.47
N ALA A 53 -6.24 -7.93 -18.47
CA ALA A 53 -6.13 -9.39 -18.49
C ALA A 53 -4.90 -9.90 -17.71
N ASN A 54 -3.94 -9.03 -17.38
CA ASN A 54 -2.78 -9.42 -16.57
C ASN A 54 -3.25 -9.87 -15.18
N PRO A 55 -2.99 -11.12 -14.77
CA PRO A 55 -3.44 -11.63 -13.48
C PRO A 55 -2.52 -11.21 -12.33
N TYR A 56 -1.40 -10.53 -12.59
CA TYR A 56 -0.38 -10.21 -11.58
C TYR A 56 -0.44 -8.76 -11.11
N ALA A 57 -0.21 -8.55 -9.82
CA ALA A 57 -0.10 -7.24 -9.18
C ALA A 57 1.35 -6.74 -9.21
N ALA A 58 1.49 -5.41 -9.17
CA ALA A 58 2.78 -4.74 -9.14
C ALA A 58 3.15 -4.30 -7.72
N TRP A 59 4.43 -4.00 -7.50
CA TRP A 59 4.96 -3.35 -6.30
C TRP A 59 6.10 -2.41 -6.70
N ASN A 60 6.11 -1.21 -6.10
CA ASN A 60 7.18 -0.24 -6.29
C ASN A 60 7.89 -0.01 -4.96
N TYR A 61 9.21 -0.16 -4.96
CA TYR A 61 10.06 -0.03 -3.77
C TYR A 61 11.45 0.50 -4.12
N ILE A 62 12.13 1.07 -3.11
CA ILE A 62 13.51 1.51 -3.26
C ILE A 62 14.45 0.34 -2.92
N ALA A 63 15.32 -0.01 -3.87
CA ALA A 63 16.38 -1.00 -3.67
C ALA A 63 17.54 -0.46 -2.81
N LYS A 64 18.44 -1.35 -2.39
CA LYS A 64 19.58 -1.02 -1.52
C LYS A 64 20.53 0.02 -2.12
N ASP A 65 20.65 0.06 -3.45
CA ASP A 65 21.44 1.02 -4.21
C ASP A 65 20.71 2.36 -4.44
N SER A 66 19.54 2.55 -3.80
CA SER A 66 18.66 3.71 -3.96
C SER A 66 17.94 3.81 -5.31
N GLY A 67 18.02 2.79 -6.17
CA GLY A 67 17.21 2.73 -7.39
C GLY A 67 15.75 2.39 -7.10
N MET A 68 14.84 2.93 -7.90
CA MET A 68 13.42 2.55 -7.85
C MET A 68 13.23 1.23 -8.60
N VAL A 69 12.65 0.24 -7.95
CA VAL A 69 12.26 -1.02 -8.58
C VAL A 69 10.75 -1.05 -8.71
N SER A 70 10.27 -1.32 -9.92
CA SER A 70 8.89 -1.65 -10.21
C SER A 70 8.83 -3.10 -10.67
N GLU A 71 8.14 -3.94 -9.90
CA GLU A 71 8.07 -5.39 -10.13
C GLU A 71 6.62 -5.84 -10.26
N ILE A 72 6.33 -6.72 -11.22
CA ILE A 72 5.11 -7.52 -11.26
C ILE A 72 5.48 -8.90 -10.71
N SER A 73 4.86 -9.41 -9.65
CA SER A 73 5.38 -10.64 -8.98
C SER A 73 4.37 -11.67 -8.49
N HIS A 74 3.16 -11.25 -8.14
CA HIS A 74 2.20 -12.13 -7.47
C HIS A 74 0.79 -11.88 -7.97
N LEU A 75 -0.17 -12.75 -7.66
CA LEU A 75 -1.52 -12.66 -8.22
C LEU A 75 -2.29 -11.44 -7.69
N LYS A 76 -3.09 -10.83 -8.57
CA LYS A 76 -4.06 -9.78 -8.24
C LYS A 76 -5.14 -10.29 -7.29
N TYR A 77 -5.57 -11.53 -7.45
CA TYR A 77 -6.54 -12.19 -6.58
C TYR A 77 -5.94 -13.46 -5.98
N GLU A 78 -6.14 -13.65 -4.69
CA GLU A 78 -5.76 -14.86 -3.98
C GLU A 78 -6.92 -15.31 -3.11
N THR A 79 -7.11 -16.62 -2.98
CA THR A 79 -8.18 -17.21 -2.17
C THR A 79 -7.60 -18.16 -1.13
N TYR A 80 -8.20 -18.15 0.06
CA TYR A 80 -7.78 -18.99 1.17
C TYR A 80 -8.98 -19.49 1.97
N LEU A 81 -8.78 -20.61 2.67
CA LEU A 81 -9.62 -21.03 3.79
C LEU A 81 -8.87 -20.77 5.09
N VAL A 82 -9.50 -20.04 6.00
CA VAL A 82 -8.92 -19.67 7.30
C VAL A 82 -9.80 -20.14 8.45
N SER A 83 -9.19 -20.36 9.61
CA SER A 83 -9.94 -20.53 10.85
C SER A 83 -10.51 -19.17 11.25
N TYR A 84 -11.80 -18.97 10.95
CA TYR A 84 -12.48 -17.70 11.23
C TYR A 84 -12.45 -17.33 12.71
N GLU A 85 -12.63 -18.30 13.62
CA GLU A 85 -12.52 -18.10 15.07
C GLU A 85 -11.14 -17.54 15.47
N LYS A 86 -10.05 -18.13 14.99
CA LYS A 86 -8.70 -17.64 15.29
C LYS A 86 -8.46 -16.25 14.70
N PHE A 87 -8.94 -16.01 13.47
CA PHE A 87 -8.87 -14.70 12.84
C PHE A 87 -9.64 -13.65 13.65
N LEU A 88 -10.86 -13.97 14.08
CA LEU A 88 -11.72 -13.12 14.89
C LEU A 88 -11.01 -12.70 16.17
N LEU A 89 -10.44 -13.65 16.92
CA LEU A 89 -9.67 -13.36 18.13
C LEU A 89 -8.51 -12.38 17.88
N GLN A 90 -7.81 -12.52 16.75
CA GLN A 90 -6.74 -11.58 16.38
C GLN A 90 -7.28 -10.18 16.06
N MET A 91 -8.47 -10.08 15.44
CA MET A 91 -9.10 -8.79 15.18
C MET A 91 -9.60 -8.12 16.46
N GLU A 92 -10.12 -8.89 17.42
CA GLU A 92 -10.52 -8.37 18.72
C GLU A 92 -9.30 -7.86 19.51
N GLN A 93 -8.19 -8.60 19.49
CA GLN A 93 -6.92 -8.16 20.09
C GLN A 93 -6.36 -6.90 19.43
N LEU A 94 -6.39 -6.82 18.09
CA LEU A 94 -5.91 -5.67 17.34
C LEU A 94 -6.73 -4.40 17.60
N THR A 95 -8.05 -4.55 17.70
CA THR A 95 -8.97 -3.41 17.71
C THR A 95 -9.48 -3.05 19.11
N GLY A 96 -9.36 -3.94 20.09
CA GLY A 96 -9.97 -3.83 21.41
C GLY A 96 -11.50 -3.91 21.39
N LYS A 97 -12.10 -4.31 20.26
CA LYS A 97 -13.54 -4.48 20.11
C LYS A 97 -13.92 -5.94 20.25
N ASN A 98 -15.15 -6.19 20.70
CA ASN A 98 -15.77 -7.50 20.57
C ASN A 98 -16.67 -7.49 19.34
N PHE A 99 -16.53 -8.46 18.44
CA PHE A 99 -17.36 -8.57 17.24
C PHE A 99 -18.40 -9.67 17.42
N TYR A 100 -19.54 -9.30 18.00
CA TYR A 100 -20.69 -10.18 18.12
C TYR A 100 -21.28 -10.49 16.74
N ASP A 101 -22.01 -11.61 16.62
CA ASP A 101 -22.72 -12.04 15.40
C ASP A 101 -21.85 -12.46 14.20
N ASN A 102 -20.55 -12.72 14.40
CA ASN A 102 -19.63 -13.20 13.36
C ASN A 102 -19.72 -12.40 12.06
N PRO A 103 -19.24 -11.15 12.01
CA PRO A 103 -19.38 -10.30 10.83
C PRO A 103 -18.53 -10.75 9.65
N THR A 104 -18.88 -10.31 8.43
CA THR A 104 -17.91 -10.33 7.33
C THR A 104 -16.93 -9.18 7.51
N PHE A 105 -15.63 -9.44 7.41
CA PHE A 105 -14.61 -8.39 7.49
C PHE A 105 -14.17 -7.95 6.10
N ILE A 106 -14.02 -6.63 5.92
CA ILE A 106 -13.26 -6.03 4.84
C ILE A 106 -12.06 -5.30 5.44
N LEU A 107 -10.87 -5.81 5.14
CA LEU A 107 -9.61 -5.19 5.56
C LEU A 107 -9.02 -4.41 4.38
N SER A 108 -8.46 -3.23 4.65
CA SER A 108 -7.63 -2.49 3.70
C SER A 108 -6.24 -2.29 4.29
N TYR A 109 -5.25 -2.98 3.76
CA TYR A 109 -3.89 -3.01 4.28
C TYR A 109 -2.99 -2.02 3.53
N ASN A 110 -2.16 -1.26 4.24
CA ASN A 110 -1.08 -0.45 3.65
C ASN A 110 0.26 -1.06 4.07
N PHE A 111 1.07 -1.41 3.08
CA PHE A 111 2.40 -1.95 3.31
C PHE A 111 3.39 -0.84 3.63
N ARG A 112 4.42 -1.21 4.39
CA ARG A 112 5.61 -0.40 4.54
C ARG A 112 6.38 -0.41 3.22
N ASP A 113 7.05 0.69 2.91
CA ASP A 113 7.87 0.86 1.71
C ASP A 113 7.05 0.74 0.40
N ASP A 114 5.74 1.00 0.46
CA ASP A 114 4.85 1.06 -0.70
C ASP A 114 4.89 2.46 -1.34
N TYR A 115 5.68 2.60 -2.41
CA TYR A 115 5.80 3.82 -3.20
C TYR A 115 4.67 3.96 -4.23
N CYS A 116 3.41 3.82 -3.77
CA CYS A 116 2.21 4.05 -4.56
C CYS A 116 2.16 5.45 -5.18
N THR A 117 2.64 6.47 -4.45
CA THR A 117 2.78 7.82 -4.97
C THR A 117 4.17 8.38 -4.66
N ASN A 118 4.88 8.83 -5.69
CA ASN A 118 6.26 9.31 -5.57
C ASN A 118 6.37 10.68 -4.86
N ASP A 119 5.24 11.36 -4.63
CA ASP A 119 5.17 12.70 -4.03
C ASP A 119 5.18 12.68 -2.49
N ARG A 120 5.11 11.51 -1.86
CA ARG A 120 4.92 11.38 -0.41
C ARG A 120 5.81 10.29 0.19
N PRO A 121 6.32 10.49 1.42
CA PRO A 121 7.00 9.42 2.14
C PRO A 121 6.06 8.23 2.32
N PRO A 122 6.46 6.99 1.98
CA PRO A 122 5.58 5.83 2.10
C PRO A 122 5.31 5.47 3.57
N ASN A 123 6.29 5.72 4.46
CA ASN A 123 6.27 5.24 5.84
C ASN A 123 5.92 6.32 6.88
N ASP A 124 5.64 7.55 6.45
CA ASP A 124 5.27 8.62 7.37
C ASP A 124 3.94 9.25 6.97
N TYR A 125 2.96 9.15 7.87
CA TYR A 125 1.62 9.66 7.67
C TYR A 125 1.40 10.86 8.58
N SER A 126 1.28 12.04 7.97
CA SER A 126 0.89 13.24 8.69
C SER A 126 -0.58 13.18 9.14
N LYS A 127 -0.92 13.96 10.17
CA LYS A 127 -2.31 14.17 10.61
C LYS A 127 -3.22 14.62 9.47
N ILE A 128 -2.72 15.46 8.56
CA ILE A 128 -3.46 15.93 7.38
C ILE A 128 -3.77 14.75 6.44
N ARG A 129 -2.78 13.89 6.14
CA ARG A 129 -2.95 12.72 5.27
C ARG A 129 -3.98 11.74 5.85
N ILE A 130 -3.92 11.48 7.15
CA ILE A 130 -4.89 10.64 7.85
C ILE A 130 -6.30 11.25 7.83
N ASN A 131 -6.44 12.56 8.05
CA ASN A 131 -7.73 13.24 7.97
C ASN A 131 -8.33 13.18 6.56
N GLN A 132 -7.53 13.42 5.52
CA GLN A 132 -7.96 13.30 4.13
C GLN A 132 -8.44 11.87 3.81
N ARG A 133 -7.67 10.86 4.23
CA ARG A 133 -8.03 9.45 4.06
C ARG A 133 -9.33 9.11 4.79
N PHE A 134 -9.49 9.58 6.03
CA PHE A 134 -10.71 9.36 6.81
C PHE A 134 -11.93 10.02 6.14
N ASN A 135 -11.81 11.27 5.70
CA ASN A 135 -12.90 11.99 5.04
C ASN A 135 -13.32 11.33 3.72
N TYR A 136 -12.36 10.76 2.98
CA TYR A 136 -12.64 9.98 1.78
C TYR A 136 -13.34 8.64 2.09
N LEU A 137 -12.87 7.90 3.10
CA LEU A 137 -13.37 6.55 3.40
C LEU A 137 -14.69 6.56 4.17
N ASN A 138 -14.88 7.48 5.12
CA ASN A 138 -16.00 7.43 6.06
C ASN A 138 -17.39 7.44 5.39
N PRO A 139 -17.68 8.26 4.35
CA PRO A 139 -18.94 8.15 3.62
C PRO A 139 -19.13 6.77 2.97
N LYS A 140 -18.08 6.20 2.39
CA LYS A 140 -18.11 4.89 1.72
C LYS A 140 -18.33 3.75 2.71
N ILE A 141 -17.71 3.81 3.89
CA ILE A 141 -17.92 2.85 4.97
C ILE A 141 -19.38 2.89 5.45
N LYS A 142 -19.96 4.10 5.58
CA LYS A 142 -21.38 4.23 5.95
C LYS A 142 -22.31 3.60 4.91
N THR A 143 -22.04 3.82 3.63
CA THR A 143 -22.78 3.17 2.53
C THR A 143 -22.64 1.66 2.59
N LEU A 144 -21.40 1.15 2.70
CA LEU A 144 -21.11 -0.28 2.83
C LEU A 144 -21.94 -0.92 3.96
N LYS A 145 -21.90 -0.35 5.17
CA LYS A 145 -22.63 -0.89 6.33
C LYS A 145 -24.15 -0.83 6.19
N LYS A 146 -24.67 0.08 5.36
CA LYS A 146 -26.10 0.17 5.05
C LYS A 146 -26.53 -0.92 4.06
N GLU A 147 -25.72 -1.18 3.04
CA GLU A 147 -25.99 -2.15 1.98
C GLU A 147 -25.75 -3.58 2.46
N TYR A 148 -24.62 -3.83 3.12
CA TYR A 148 -24.20 -5.13 3.60
C TYR A 148 -24.21 -5.16 5.12
N ARG A 149 -25.38 -5.54 5.67
CA ARG A 149 -25.55 -5.67 7.12
C ARG A 149 -24.56 -6.71 7.67
N ASN A 150 -24.11 -6.51 8.90
CA ASN A 150 -23.11 -7.36 9.56
C ASN A 150 -21.74 -7.42 8.83
N THR A 151 -21.32 -6.28 8.25
CA THR A 151 -19.99 -6.12 7.67
C THR A 151 -19.16 -5.10 8.44
N GLU A 152 -17.92 -5.45 8.75
CA GLU A 152 -16.95 -4.58 9.42
C GLU A 152 -15.83 -4.18 8.47
N PHE A 153 -15.48 -2.89 8.48
CA PHE A 153 -14.38 -2.35 7.69
C PHE A 153 -13.26 -1.86 8.60
N LEU A 154 -12.03 -2.31 8.32
CA LEU A 154 -10.83 -1.89 9.04
C LEU A 154 -9.75 -1.44 8.03
N LYS A 155 -9.20 -0.24 8.25
CA LYS A 155 -8.01 0.26 7.56
C LYS A 155 -6.80 -0.02 8.44
N ILE A 156 -5.86 -0.77 7.91
CA ILE A 156 -4.73 -1.31 8.66
C ILE A 156 -3.43 -0.85 8.01
N PHE A 157 -2.48 -0.46 8.84
CA PHE A 157 -1.14 -0.05 8.45
C PHE A 157 -0.15 -1.09 8.96
N GLU A 158 0.83 -1.46 8.12
CA GLU A 158 1.93 -2.34 8.52
C GLU A 158 2.76 -1.73 9.65
N SER A 159 3.33 -2.59 10.50
CA SER A 159 4.25 -2.16 11.55
C SER A 159 5.45 -1.39 10.99
N GLY A 160 5.86 -0.35 11.71
CA GLY A 160 6.96 0.54 11.29
C GLY A 160 6.51 1.72 10.42
N ILE A 161 5.24 1.82 10.04
CA ILE A 161 4.68 3.07 9.51
C ILE A 161 4.43 4.03 10.68
N SER A 162 5.00 5.23 10.59
CA SER A 162 4.76 6.35 11.51
C SER A 162 3.35 6.90 11.30
N LEU A 163 2.55 6.89 12.36
CA LEU A 163 1.16 7.34 12.37
C LEU A 163 0.98 8.44 13.43
N PRO A 164 0.14 9.45 13.17
CA PRO A 164 -0.20 10.43 14.17
C PRO A 164 -1.22 9.82 15.14
N GLU A 165 -1.44 10.46 16.28
CA GLU A 165 -2.56 10.09 17.14
C GLU A 165 -3.90 10.23 16.39
N PHE A 166 -4.70 9.17 16.45
CA PHE A 166 -6.02 9.14 15.86
C PHE A 166 -7.05 9.81 16.78
N SER A 167 -7.96 10.58 16.20
CA SER A 167 -9.19 10.96 16.91
C SER A 167 -10.04 9.72 17.23
N GLU A 168 -10.98 9.85 18.17
CA GLU A 168 -11.91 8.77 18.53
C GLU A 168 -12.65 8.19 17.31
N LYS A 169 -13.13 9.04 16.42
CA LYS A 169 -13.82 8.62 15.18
C LYS A 169 -12.89 7.86 14.23
N GLN A 170 -11.61 8.21 14.19
CA GLN A 170 -10.62 7.51 13.37
C GLN A 170 -10.23 6.16 13.96
N ARG A 171 -10.11 6.06 15.30
CA ARG A 171 -9.86 4.80 16.01
C ARG A 171 -10.94 3.74 15.78
N ALA A 172 -12.13 4.14 15.34
CA ALA A 172 -13.15 3.19 14.94
C ALA A 172 -12.77 2.38 13.69
N TYR A 173 -11.86 2.87 12.84
CA TYR A 173 -11.53 2.23 11.56
C TYR A 173 -10.03 2.02 11.33
N PHE A 174 -9.16 2.84 11.94
CA PHE A 174 -7.73 2.88 11.59
C PHE A 174 -6.91 2.20 12.68
N PHE A 175 -6.08 1.23 12.29
CA PHE A 175 -5.30 0.39 13.19
C PHE A 175 -3.87 0.15 12.66
N LEU A 176 -2.93 -0.05 13.57
CA LEU A 176 -1.56 -0.48 13.26
C LEU A 176 -1.43 -1.96 13.56
N ASP A 177 -0.94 -2.75 12.61
CA ASP A 177 -0.65 -4.18 12.76
C ASP A 177 0.63 -4.38 13.59
N SER A 178 0.57 -4.00 14.88
CA SER A 178 1.75 -3.91 15.75
C SER A 178 2.44 -5.25 16.01
N THR A 179 1.71 -6.36 15.93
CA THR A 179 2.23 -7.73 16.09
C THR A 179 2.67 -8.37 14.78
N ASN A 180 2.50 -7.69 13.64
CA ASN A 180 2.72 -8.22 12.28
C ASN A 180 1.90 -9.46 11.93
N PHE A 181 0.84 -9.79 12.70
CA PHE A 181 0.03 -10.97 12.43
C PHE A 181 -0.57 -10.90 11.02
N LEU A 182 -1.15 -9.76 10.64
CA LEU A 182 -1.77 -9.63 9.32
C LEU A 182 -0.72 -9.61 8.22
N ARG A 183 0.41 -8.94 8.43
CA ARG A 183 1.54 -8.94 7.49
C ARG A 183 2.04 -10.35 7.17
N GLU A 184 2.20 -11.18 8.20
CA GLU A 184 2.80 -12.51 8.07
C GLU A 184 1.81 -13.57 7.62
N LYS A 185 0.55 -13.48 8.04
CA LYS A 185 -0.43 -14.55 7.83
C LYS A 185 -1.39 -14.28 6.68
N VAL A 186 -1.74 -13.02 6.42
CA VAL A 186 -2.75 -12.62 5.43
C VAL A 186 -2.09 -11.90 4.25
N PHE A 187 -1.47 -10.75 4.49
CA PHE A 187 -0.92 -9.87 3.45
C PHE A 187 0.57 -10.15 3.22
N ARG A 188 0.87 -11.32 2.66
CA ARG A 188 2.26 -11.80 2.52
C ARG A 188 3.04 -11.10 1.41
N ASN A 189 2.33 -10.69 0.37
CA ASN A 189 2.90 -10.09 -0.82
C ASN A 189 2.67 -8.57 -0.80
N PRO A 190 3.71 -7.75 -0.56
CA PRO A 190 3.60 -6.30 -0.71
C PRO A 190 3.20 -5.95 -2.12
N THR A 191 2.33 -4.96 -2.25
CA THR A 191 1.82 -4.52 -3.55
C THR A 191 1.55 -3.03 -3.54
N LEU A 192 1.63 -2.45 -4.73
CA LEU A 192 1.44 -1.06 -5.00
C LEU A 192 0.05 -0.60 -4.56
N CYS A 193 0.00 0.43 -3.72
CA CYS A 193 -1.23 1.03 -3.19
C CYS A 193 -2.01 0.16 -2.20
N GLY A 194 -1.39 -0.90 -1.68
CA GLY A 194 -1.96 -1.77 -0.67
C GLY A 194 -2.86 -2.89 -1.21
N SER A 195 -3.46 -3.63 -0.28
CA SER A 195 -4.36 -4.74 -0.61
C SER A 195 -5.67 -4.60 0.15
N TYR A 196 -6.70 -5.28 -0.36
CA TYR A 196 -7.90 -5.56 0.41
C TYR A 196 -8.04 -7.05 0.69
N ALA A 197 -8.71 -7.39 1.78
CA ALA A 197 -9.18 -8.75 2.02
C ALA A 197 -10.65 -8.73 2.44
N ILE A 198 -11.45 -9.67 1.95
CA ILE A 198 -12.77 -10.01 2.47
C ILE A 198 -12.65 -11.35 3.20
N ILE A 199 -13.12 -11.42 4.44
CA ILE A 199 -13.13 -12.65 5.24
C ILE A 199 -14.56 -12.90 5.68
N LYS A 200 -15.16 -13.99 5.21
CA LYS A 200 -16.52 -14.41 5.57
C LYS A 200 -16.51 -15.35 6.79
N PRO A 201 -17.63 -15.45 7.54
CA PRO A 201 -17.73 -16.30 8.75
C PRO A 201 -17.48 -17.79 8.53
N ASN A 202 -17.70 -18.27 7.30
CA ASN A 202 -17.41 -19.65 6.90
C ASN A 202 -15.90 -19.92 6.69
N GLY A 203 -15.03 -18.92 6.92
CA GLY A 203 -13.59 -19.04 6.75
C GLY A 203 -13.08 -18.79 5.33
N GLN A 204 -13.95 -18.52 4.36
CA GLN A 204 -13.51 -18.12 3.02
C GLN A 204 -12.92 -16.71 3.05
N MET A 205 -11.73 -16.57 2.47
CA MET A 205 -10.99 -15.32 2.41
C MET A 205 -10.57 -15.02 0.97
N LEU A 206 -10.95 -13.85 0.48
CA LEU A 206 -10.52 -13.30 -0.82
C LEU A 206 -9.59 -12.12 -0.58
N ILE A 207 -8.38 -12.16 -1.13
CA ILE A 207 -7.45 -11.03 -1.15
C ILE A 207 -7.43 -10.43 -2.54
N ARG A 208 -7.46 -9.10 -2.60
CA ARG A 208 -7.27 -8.31 -3.83
C ARG A 208 -6.05 -7.40 -3.66
N ASN A 209 -4.97 -7.75 -4.35
CA ASN A 209 -3.69 -7.05 -4.33
C ASN A 209 -3.65 -5.92 -5.37
N GLY A 210 -3.10 -4.77 -5.00
CA GLY A 210 -2.84 -3.65 -5.90
C GLY A 210 -3.88 -2.54 -5.80
N GLU A 211 -3.74 -1.54 -6.67
CA GLU A 211 -4.60 -0.36 -6.68
C GLU A 211 -6.08 -0.74 -6.81
N TYR A 212 -6.84 -0.46 -5.74
CA TYR A 212 -8.26 -0.74 -5.68
C TYR A 212 -8.99 0.15 -4.66
N GLY A 213 -10.29 0.34 -4.87
CA GLY A 213 -11.13 1.16 -4.00
C GLY A 213 -12.07 0.34 -3.13
N LEU A 214 -12.49 0.89 -1.98
CA LEU A 214 -13.48 0.26 -1.11
C LEU A 214 -14.78 -0.10 -1.84
N SER A 215 -15.25 0.79 -2.72
CA SER A 215 -16.44 0.56 -3.54
C SER A 215 -16.27 -0.58 -4.55
N GLY A 216 -15.05 -0.82 -5.02
CA GLY A 216 -14.78 -1.94 -5.93
C GLY A 216 -14.75 -3.26 -5.18
N ILE A 217 -14.05 -3.31 -4.04
CA ILE A 217 -13.96 -4.56 -3.27
C ILE A 217 -15.32 -4.94 -2.68
N SER A 218 -16.16 -3.98 -2.30
CA SER A 218 -17.50 -4.27 -1.79
C SER A 218 -18.38 -5.00 -2.79
N ASN A 219 -18.17 -4.85 -4.11
CA ASN A 219 -18.91 -5.60 -5.11
C ASN A 219 -18.67 -7.11 -5.01
N HIS A 220 -17.52 -7.53 -4.48
CA HIS A 220 -17.22 -8.94 -4.27
C HIS A 220 -18.01 -9.55 -3.09
N LEU A 221 -18.77 -8.75 -2.35
CA LEU A 221 -19.73 -9.28 -1.38
C LEU A 221 -20.98 -9.86 -2.05
N ASP A 222 -21.26 -9.48 -3.31
CA ASP A 222 -22.32 -10.07 -4.12
C ASP A 222 -22.07 -11.58 -4.28
N PRO A 223 -23.06 -12.44 -4.00
CA PRO A 223 -22.91 -13.89 -4.13
C PRO A 223 -22.47 -14.34 -5.52
N ASP A 224 -22.99 -13.74 -6.59
CA ASP A 224 -22.68 -14.18 -7.96
C ASP A 224 -21.20 -13.92 -8.29
N ILE A 225 -20.67 -12.78 -7.85
CA ILE A 225 -19.25 -12.44 -8.00
C ILE A 225 -18.40 -13.31 -7.07
N TRP A 226 -18.80 -13.46 -5.81
CA TRP A 226 -18.06 -14.24 -4.82
C TRP A 226 -17.87 -15.70 -5.25
N ASN A 227 -18.93 -16.30 -5.79
CA ASN A 227 -18.95 -17.70 -6.17
C ASN A 227 -18.02 -18.00 -7.35
N THR A 228 -17.68 -17.02 -8.19
CA THR A 228 -16.64 -17.18 -9.23
C THR A 228 -15.26 -17.56 -8.66
N PHE A 229 -15.01 -17.26 -7.38
CA PHE A 229 -13.75 -17.54 -6.68
C PHE A 229 -13.76 -18.81 -5.83
N PHE A 230 -14.92 -19.30 -5.40
CA PHE A 230 -15.02 -20.37 -4.38
C PHE A 230 -15.93 -21.56 -4.73
N ASP A 231 -16.78 -21.46 -5.75
CA ASP A 231 -17.68 -22.56 -6.15
C ASP A 231 -17.07 -23.43 -7.27
N GLN A 232 -15.74 -23.56 -7.30
CA GLN A 232 -15.00 -24.43 -8.23
C GLN A 232 -14.73 -25.81 -7.62
#